data_AF-A0A812QKZ3-F1
#
_entry.id   AF-A0A812QKZ3-F1
#
_cell.length_a   1.000
_cell.length_b   1.000
_cell.length_c   1.000
_cell.angle_alpha   90.00
_cell.angle_beta   90.00
_cell.angle_gamma   90.00
#
_symmetry.space_group_name_H-M   'P 1'
#
loop_
_entity.id
_entity.type
_entity.pdbx_description
1 polymer ?
#
loop_
_entity_poly.entity_id
_entity_poly.type
_entity_poly.pdbx_seq_one_letter_code
_entity_poly.pdbx_strand_id
1 'polypeptide(L)'
;AYVRGICDRYYLFPLLIELPVLVFFVFFFFGQQLTGGCFAPSFWLDKLCIHQTKHDLKAQQVAALPVFVARSSRMLVLWDDTYFERLWCNMEMATFAKYSASPEKMEFLPLWLAPWMLSSVLLDLLGVTLVCCMQRSASGEGYEESIEAISKHGAELLGGSQSVRTFIHMFLEVFPSFMCYLPVALPTLLSFKRKIQGHELMLEQMASFDLKNAKCSVEADRPLVEEQVALHFQPEIDHEVIVAGAAGAAAPVEAEDSHEEALERFNNYVQGPLRAACLDSIGDQKEVPLHLCYICFLPMSFYAAVNVTPFAYGDCTMSYSTMGFDSPNHLMVTFAT
;
A
#
# COMPACT_ATOMS: atom_id res chain seq x y z
N ALA A 1 -32.49 -16.78 -11.36
CA ALA A 1 -31.57 -16.35 -12.46
C ALA A 1 -30.07 -16.36 -12.09
N TYR A 2 -29.67 -16.74 -10.87
CA TYR A 2 -28.30 -16.58 -10.39
C TYR A 2 -27.49 -17.88 -10.51
N VAL A 3 -26.36 -17.81 -11.20
CA VAL A 3 -25.35 -18.88 -11.39
C VAL A 3 -25.75 -20.07 -12.27
N ARG A 4 -26.42 -19.81 -13.39
CA ARG A 4 -25.87 -20.41 -14.62
C ARG A 4 -24.57 -19.65 -14.91
N GLY A 5 -23.53 -20.27 -15.46
CA GLY A 5 -22.25 -19.58 -15.71
C GLY A 5 -22.44 -18.22 -16.40
N ILE A 6 -21.41 -17.38 -16.46
CA ILE A 6 -21.51 -16.07 -17.14
C ILE A 6 -22.00 -16.32 -18.58
N CYS A 7 -23.26 -15.98 -18.85
CA CYS A 7 -23.97 -16.37 -20.07
C CYS A 7 -23.87 -17.89 -20.38
N ASP A 8 -24.18 -18.73 -19.38
CA ASP A 8 -24.05 -20.20 -19.36
C ASP A 8 -22.60 -20.75 -19.47
N ARG A 9 -21.56 -19.91 -19.31
CA ARG A 9 -20.14 -20.32 -19.34
C ARG A 9 -19.51 -20.37 -17.95
N TYR A 10 -19.37 -21.58 -17.41
CA TYR A 10 -18.83 -21.78 -16.05
C TYR A 10 -17.33 -21.49 -15.91
N TYR A 11 -16.55 -21.62 -17.00
CA TYR A 11 -15.09 -21.41 -16.97
C TYR A 11 -14.68 -19.93 -16.95
N LEU A 12 -15.57 -19.01 -17.33
CA LEU A 12 -15.25 -17.58 -17.36
C LEU A 12 -15.06 -17.00 -15.95
N PHE A 13 -15.73 -17.57 -14.95
CA PHE A 13 -15.61 -17.11 -13.56
C PHE A 13 -14.18 -17.27 -13.00
N PRO A 14 -13.59 -18.48 -12.98
CA PRO A 14 -12.21 -18.64 -12.50
C PRO A 14 -11.20 -17.90 -13.40
N LEU A 15 -11.48 -17.79 -14.70
CA LEU A 15 -10.59 -17.09 -15.64
C LEU A 15 -10.56 -15.57 -15.42
N LEU A 16 -11.69 -14.94 -15.11
CA LEU A 16 -11.80 -13.49 -15.03
C LEU A 16 -11.63 -12.95 -13.60
N ILE A 17 -11.80 -13.77 -12.57
CA ILE A 17 -11.72 -13.33 -11.16
C ILE A 17 -10.55 -14.01 -10.44
N GLU A 18 -10.47 -15.34 -10.47
CA GLU A 18 -9.45 -16.08 -9.71
C GLU A 18 -8.07 -15.96 -10.36
N LEU A 19 -7.97 -16.01 -11.70
CA LEU A 19 -6.69 -15.91 -12.41
C LEU A 19 -5.99 -14.56 -12.19
N PRO A 20 -6.63 -13.38 -12.32
CA PRO A 20 -5.96 -12.10 -12.02
C PRO A 20 -5.45 -12.01 -10.58
N VAL A 21 -6.23 -12.53 -9.62
CA VAL A 21 -5.83 -12.57 -8.20
C VAL A 21 -4.65 -13.53 -7.99
N LEU A 22 -4.66 -14.69 -8.65
CA LEU A 22 -3.54 -15.62 -8.65
C LEU A 22 -2.29 -15.00 -9.26
N VAL A 23 -2.42 -14.33 -10.42
CA VAL A 23 -1.33 -13.61 -11.09
C VAL A 23 -0.77 -12.54 -10.15
N PHE A 24 -1.62 -11.78 -9.48
CA PHE A 24 -1.20 -10.80 -8.46
C PHE A 24 -0.35 -11.46 -7.37
N PHE A 25 -0.80 -12.54 -6.73
CA PHE A 25 -0.02 -13.20 -5.68
C PHE A 25 1.28 -13.82 -6.20
N VAL A 26 1.25 -14.43 -7.39
CA VAL A 26 2.44 -15.01 -8.02
C VAL A 26 3.48 -13.93 -8.30
N PHE A 27 3.08 -12.79 -8.85
CA PHE A 27 4.00 -11.66 -9.07
C PHE A 27 4.43 -10.99 -7.76
N PHE A 28 3.54 -10.88 -6.78
CA PHE A 28 3.87 -10.27 -5.49
C PHE A 28 4.97 -11.06 -4.76
N PHE A 29 4.89 -12.39 -4.72
CA PHE A 29 5.86 -13.22 -4.01
C PHE A 29 7.06 -13.65 -4.86
N PHE A 30 6.89 -13.80 -6.17
CA PHE A 30 7.90 -14.39 -7.05
C PHE A 30 8.27 -13.52 -8.24
N GLY A 31 7.79 -12.28 -8.31
CA GLY A 31 8.02 -11.39 -9.46
C GLY A 31 9.49 -11.17 -9.78
N GLN A 32 10.35 -11.09 -8.75
CA GLN A 32 11.80 -10.95 -8.96
C GLN A 32 12.42 -12.18 -9.63
N GLN A 33 12.04 -13.38 -9.22
CA GLN A 33 12.54 -14.65 -9.76
C GLN A 33 11.98 -14.90 -11.16
N LEU A 34 10.69 -14.63 -11.37
CA LEU A 34 10.01 -14.81 -12.66
C LEU A 34 10.57 -13.89 -13.75
N THR A 35 10.99 -12.69 -13.36
CA THR A 35 11.58 -11.71 -14.29
C THR A 35 13.09 -11.90 -14.47
N GLY A 36 13.71 -12.88 -13.79
CA GLY A 36 15.16 -13.09 -13.84
C GLY A 36 15.96 -11.87 -13.39
N GLY A 37 15.35 -10.97 -12.62
CA GLY A 37 15.92 -9.67 -12.26
C GLY A 37 15.98 -8.64 -13.39
N CYS A 38 15.51 -8.94 -14.61
CA CYS A 38 15.57 -8.02 -15.76
C CYS A 38 14.80 -6.70 -15.54
N PHE A 39 13.77 -6.73 -14.70
CA PHE A 39 12.98 -5.56 -14.32
C PHE A 39 13.19 -5.14 -12.86
N ALA A 40 14.08 -5.82 -12.13
CA ALA A 40 14.32 -5.53 -10.72
C ALA A 40 15.38 -4.44 -10.59
N PRO A 41 15.18 -3.43 -9.73
CA PRO A 41 16.24 -2.48 -9.42
C PRO A 41 17.38 -3.17 -8.66
N SER A 42 18.60 -2.69 -8.86
CA SER A 42 19.75 -3.09 -8.04
C SER A 42 19.64 -2.44 -6.66
N PHE A 43 19.68 -3.25 -5.61
CA PHE A 43 19.64 -2.77 -4.23
C PHE A 43 21.02 -2.82 -3.58
N TRP A 44 21.35 -1.77 -2.82
CA TRP A 44 22.40 -1.81 -1.83
C TRP A 44 21.74 -2.01 -0.46
N LEU A 45 22.14 -3.06 0.26
CA LEU A 45 21.63 -3.35 1.59
C LEU A 45 22.83 -3.52 2.52
N ASP A 46 22.92 -2.65 3.53
CA ASP A 46 23.99 -2.59 4.52
C ASP A 46 24.41 -3.99 5.03
N LYS A 47 23.44 -4.82 5.43
CA LYS A 47 23.65 -6.13 6.01
C LYS A 47 24.27 -7.14 5.05
N LEU A 48 24.06 -6.95 3.74
CA LEU A 48 24.58 -7.83 2.68
C LEU A 48 25.89 -7.29 2.10
N CYS A 49 26.07 -5.97 2.07
CA CYS A 49 27.21 -5.32 1.44
C CYS A 49 28.36 -5.05 2.43
N ILE A 50 28.06 -4.91 3.71
CA ILE A 50 29.05 -4.71 4.79
C ILE A 50 29.41 -6.07 5.40
N HIS A 51 30.70 -6.27 5.64
CA HIS A 51 31.24 -7.48 6.22
C HIS A 51 30.75 -7.63 7.66
N GLN A 52 29.97 -8.68 7.93
CA GLN A 52 29.36 -8.87 9.25
C GLN A 52 30.30 -9.49 10.29
N THR A 53 31.32 -10.25 9.86
CA THR A 53 32.18 -11.05 10.76
C THR A 53 33.60 -10.53 10.99
N LYS A 54 34.14 -9.66 10.12
CA LYS A 54 35.49 -9.10 10.26
C LYS A 54 35.37 -7.63 10.66
N HIS A 55 35.70 -7.34 11.91
CA HIS A 55 35.50 -6.03 12.52
C HIS A 55 36.27 -4.90 11.81
N ASP A 56 37.51 -5.14 11.39
CA ASP A 56 38.31 -4.10 10.72
C ASP A 56 37.73 -3.70 9.36
N LEU A 57 37.30 -4.69 8.57
CA LEU A 57 36.63 -4.44 7.28
C LEU A 57 35.25 -3.80 7.49
N LYS A 58 34.52 -4.23 8.52
CA LYS A 58 33.24 -3.62 8.89
C LYS A 58 33.41 -2.13 9.19
N ALA A 59 34.39 -1.76 10.01
CA ALA A 59 34.66 -0.37 10.36
C ALA A 59 35.00 0.47 9.12
N GLN A 60 35.88 -0.03 8.24
CA GLN A 60 36.23 0.65 6.98
C GLN A 60 35.02 0.82 6.06
N GLN A 61 34.14 -0.18 5.98
CA GLN A 61 32.96 -0.14 5.11
C GLN A 61 31.83 0.72 5.68
N VAL A 62 31.64 0.71 7.00
CA VAL A 62 30.70 1.62 7.69
C VAL A 62 31.15 3.07 7.48
N ALA A 63 32.45 3.35 7.54
CA ALA A 63 32.97 4.68 7.28
C ALA A 63 32.65 5.18 5.85
N ALA A 64 32.61 4.27 4.88
CA ALA A 64 32.28 4.55 3.48
C ALA A 64 30.77 4.58 3.18
N LEU A 65 29.91 4.31 4.16
CA LEU A 65 28.46 4.25 3.98
C LEU A 65 27.87 5.52 3.34
N PRO A 66 28.24 6.75 3.75
CA PRO A 66 27.72 7.96 3.15
C PRO A 66 27.97 8.04 1.64
N VAL A 67 29.08 7.48 1.15
CA VAL A 67 29.44 7.47 -0.28
C VAL A 67 28.46 6.61 -1.08
N PHE A 68 28.08 5.43 -0.57
CA PHE A 68 27.10 4.58 -1.24
C PHE A 68 25.72 5.22 -1.26
N VAL A 69 25.32 5.84 -0.16
CA VAL A 69 24.03 6.55 -0.05
C VAL A 69 23.98 7.71 -1.03
N ALA A 70 24.99 8.58 -1.06
CA ALA A 70 25.07 9.72 -1.97
C ALA A 70 25.08 9.32 -3.46
N ARG A 71 25.64 8.15 -3.78
CA ARG A 71 25.71 7.62 -5.16
C ARG A 71 24.48 6.83 -5.59
N SER A 72 23.54 6.59 -4.68
CA SER A 72 22.31 5.87 -4.97
C SER A 72 21.35 6.75 -5.77
N SER A 73 20.65 6.17 -6.75
CA SER A 73 19.70 6.91 -7.59
C SER A 73 18.33 7.11 -6.92
N ARG A 74 18.02 6.32 -5.89
CA ARG A 74 16.79 6.30 -5.11
C ARG A 74 17.11 5.82 -3.70
N MET A 75 16.34 6.28 -2.70
CA MET A 75 16.41 5.78 -1.33
C MET A 75 15.02 5.29 -0.92
N LEU A 76 14.92 4.01 -0.58
CA LEU A 76 13.68 3.42 -0.06
C LEU A 76 13.77 3.33 1.46
N VAL A 77 12.97 4.15 2.15
CA VAL A 77 12.88 4.19 3.61
C VAL A 77 11.78 3.23 4.07
N LEU A 78 12.18 2.07 4.60
CA LEU A 78 11.26 1.11 5.21
C LEU A 78 10.88 1.58 6.61
N TRP A 79 9.79 2.32 6.72
CA TRP A 79 9.39 2.97 7.96
C TRP A 79 8.69 2.00 8.93
N ASP A 80 9.22 1.94 10.15
CA ASP A 80 8.54 1.45 11.36
C ASP A 80 8.46 2.58 12.41
N ASP A 81 7.76 2.30 13.50
CA ASP A 81 7.57 3.21 14.64
C ASP A 81 8.88 3.63 15.34
N THR A 82 10.00 2.97 15.07
CA THR A 82 11.33 3.29 15.61
C THR A 82 12.27 3.92 14.57
N TYR A 83 11.82 4.17 13.34
CA TYR A 83 12.69 4.65 12.25
C TYR A 83 13.39 5.96 12.58
N PHE A 84 12.62 6.98 12.93
CA PHE A 84 13.17 8.28 13.30
C PHE A 84 13.96 8.28 14.61
N GLU A 85 13.82 7.24 15.43
CA GLU A 85 14.62 7.06 16.64
C GLU A 85 16.03 6.53 16.34
N ARG A 86 16.35 6.11 15.11
CA ARG A 86 17.64 5.51 14.77
C ARG A 86 18.59 6.55 14.17
N LEU A 87 19.59 6.97 14.95
CA LEU A 87 20.52 8.05 14.56
C LEU A 87 21.24 7.77 13.22
N TRP A 88 21.70 6.54 13.00
CA TRP A 88 22.35 6.15 11.74
C TRP A 88 21.40 6.25 10.54
N CYS A 89 20.14 5.84 10.68
CA CYS A 89 19.14 5.97 9.61
C CYS A 89 18.85 7.44 9.28
N ASN A 90 18.83 8.31 10.28
CA ASN A 90 18.68 9.75 10.08
C ASN A 90 19.89 10.37 9.38
N MET A 91 21.11 9.89 9.68
CA MET A 91 22.31 10.30 8.95
C MET A 91 22.26 9.87 7.48
N GLU A 92 21.83 8.65 7.18
CA GLU A 92 21.65 8.19 5.80
C GLU A 92 20.65 9.07 5.03
N MET A 93 19.53 9.43 5.69
CA MET A 93 18.57 10.37 5.10
C MET A 93 19.20 11.74 4.84
N ALA A 94 19.94 12.28 5.81
CA ALA A 94 20.65 13.55 5.66
C ALA A 94 21.63 13.52 4.48
N THR A 95 22.42 12.44 4.37
CA THR A 95 23.37 12.25 3.27
C THR A 95 22.67 12.17 1.92
N PHE A 96 21.60 11.37 1.80
CA PHE A 96 20.87 11.24 0.54
C PHE A 96 20.23 12.57 0.14
N ALA A 97 19.58 13.25 1.09
CA ALA A 97 18.92 14.54 0.85
C ALA A 97 19.90 15.61 0.33
N LYS A 98 21.13 15.61 0.85
CA LYS A 98 22.15 16.61 0.49
C LYS A 98 22.88 16.29 -0.81
N TYR A 99 23.32 15.03 -1.00
CA TYR A 99 24.29 14.70 -2.05
C TYR A 99 23.73 13.89 -3.21
N SER A 100 22.52 13.33 -3.08
CA SER A 100 21.91 12.61 -4.19
C SER A 100 21.67 13.55 -5.37
N ALA A 101 21.88 13.05 -6.58
CA ALA A 101 21.46 13.75 -7.80
C ALA A 101 19.92 13.80 -7.96
N SER A 102 19.19 13.06 -7.14
CA SER A 102 17.73 13.03 -7.13
C SER A 102 17.18 12.95 -5.69
N PRO A 103 17.32 14.00 -4.87
CA PRO A 103 16.81 14.02 -3.48
C PRO A 103 15.30 13.77 -3.38
N GLU A 104 14.55 14.13 -4.42
CA GLU A 104 13.10 13.90 -4.54
C GLU A 104 12.72 12.41 -4.63
N LYS A 105 13.70 11.52 -4.85
CA LYS A 105 13.49 10.07 -4.93
C LYS A 105 13.77 9.35 -3.61
N MET A 106 13.59 10.05 -2.49
CA MET A 106 13.49 9.44 -1.16
C MET A 106 12.03 9.03 -0.95
N GLU A 107 11.76 7.73 -0.94
CA GLU A 107 10.40 7.17 -0.86
C GLU A 107 10.21 6.46 0.48
N PHE A 108 9.19 6.85 1.24
CA PHE A 108 8.80 6.18 2.47
C PHE A 108 7.83 5.03 2.15
N LEU A 109 8.16 3.83 2.61
CA LEU A 109 7.30 2.66 2.51
C LEU A 109 6.95 2.18 3.94
N PRO A 110 5.75 2.50 4.44
CA PRO A 110 5.33 2.05 5.75
C PRO A 110 5.19 0.53 5.79
N LEU A 111 5.80 -0.12 6.79
CA LEU A 111 5.80 -1.59 6.88
C LEU A 111 4.41 -2.20 7.14
N TRP A 112 3.42 -1.39 7.55
CA TRP A 112 2.03 -1.83 7.65
C TRP A 112 1.32 -2.00 6.30
N LEU A 113 1.83 -1.39 5.21
CA LEU A 113 1.16 -1.35 3.91
C LEU A 113 0.99 -2.73 3.28
N ALA A 114 2.07 -3.52 3.20
CA ALA A 114 2.03 -4.84 2.57
C ALA A 114 1.12 -5.83 3.34
N PRO A 115 1.22 -5.98 4.68
CA PRO A 115 0.28 -6.79 5.45
C PRO A 115 -1.17 -6.34 5.31
N TRP A 116 -1.42 -5.02 5.34
CA TRP A 116 -2.75 -4.46 5.14
C TRP A 116 -3.31 -4.84 3.75
N MET A 117 -2.55 -4.60 2.68
CA MET A 117 -2.98 -4.91 1.31
C MET A 117 -3.24 -6.41 1.13
N LEU A 118 -2.31 -7.27 1.54
CA LEU A 118 -2.47 -8.73 1.41
C LEU A 118 -3.68 -9.23 2.20
N SER A 119 -3.87 -8.73 3.43
CA SER A 119 -5.04 -9.09 4.24
C SER A 119 -6.33 -8.64 3.56
N SER A 120 -6.37 -7.42 2.99
CA SER A 120 -7.55 -6.88 2.32
C SER A 120 -7.91 -7.69 1.08
N VAL A 121 -6.94 -8.03 0.21
CA VAL A 121 -7.16 -8.86 -0.98
C VAL A 121 -7.66 -10.26 -0.63
N LEU A 122 -7.07 -10.90 0.39
CA LEU A 122 -7.48 -12.24 0.82
C LEU A 122 -8.89 -12.25 1.42
N LEU A 123 -9.20 -11.24 2.22
CA LEU A 123 -10.52 -11.05 2.82
C LEU A 123 -11.57 -10.78 1.73
N ASP A 124 -11.28 -9.90 0.79
CA ASP A 124 -12.15 -9.61 -0.35
C ASP A 124 -12.42 -10.87 -1.19
N LEU A 125 -11.37 -11.67 -1.47
CA LEU A 125 -11.50 -12.96 -2.16
C LEU A 125 -12.41 -13.93 -1.41
N LEU A 126 -12.26 -14.02 -0.08
CA LEU A 126 -13.13 -14.83 0.78
C LEU A 126 -14.58 -14.32 0.70
N GLY A 127 -14.80 -13.01 0.74
CA GLY A 127 -16.13 -12.39 0.63
C GLY A 127 -16.81 -12.72 -0.69
N VAL A 128 -16.12 -12.54 -1.81
CA VAL A 128 -16.59 -12.92 -3.15
C VAL A 128 -16.91 -14.41 -3.21
N THR A 129 -16.05 -15.26 -2.65
CA THR A 129 -16.26 -16.72 -2.61
C THR A 129 -17.53 -17.09 -1.82
N LEU A 130 -17.74 -16.48 -0.65
CA LEU A 130 -18.93 -16.71 0.17
C LEU A 130 -20.22 -16.27 -0.54
N VAL A 131 -20.20 -15.10 -1.20
CA VAL A 131 -21.33 -14.62 -2.02
C VAL A 131 -21.64 -15.61 -3.13
N CYS A 132 -20.62 -16.09 -3.85
CA CYS A 132 -20.80 -17.06 -4.94
C CYS A 132 -21.35 -18.40 -4.43
N CYS A 133 -20.86 -18.90 -3.30
CA CYS A 133 -21.37 -20.12 -2.67
C CYS A 133 -22.84 -19.96 -2.25
N MET A 134 -23.20 -18.82 -1.67
CA MET A 134 -24.58 -18.51 -1.29
C MET A 134 -25.49 -18.45 -2.51
N GLN A 135 -25.10 -17.72 -3.56
CA GLN A 135 -25.89 -17.60 -4.79
C GLN A 135 -26.09 -18.96 -5.49
N ARG A 136 -25.06 -19.81 -5.52
CA ARG A 136 -25.18 -21.20 -6.02
C ARG A 136 -26.14 -22.04 -5.19
N SER A 137 -26.21 -21.80 -3.89
CA SER A 137 -27.15 -22.50 -3.00
C SER A 137 -28.59 -21.96 -3.17
N ALA A 138 -28.72 -20.69 -3.56
CA ALA A 138 -29.98 -19.99 -3.76
C ALA A 138 -30.55 -20.10 -5.19
N SER A 139 -29.93 -20.90 -6.09
CA SER A 139 -30.34 -20.99 -7.50
C SER A 139 -31.44 -22.03 -7.80
N GLY A 140 -32.07 -22.61 -6.77
CA GLY A 140 -33.13 -23.60 -6.92
C GLY A 140 -34.52 -22.99 -7.06
N GLU A 141 -35.41 -23.66 -7.79
CA GLU A 141 -36.82 -23.22 -7.98
C GLU A 141 -37.53 -22.95 -6.65
N GLY A 142 -37.28 -23.78 -5.62
CA GLY A 142 -37.86 -23.58 -4.29
C GLY A 142 -37.40 -22.31 -3.57
N TYR A 143 -36.22 -21.76 -3.90
CA TYR A 143 -35.76 -20.49 -3.33
C TYR A 143 -36.52 -19.31 -3.94
N GLU A 144 -36.67 -19.27 -5.27
CA GLU A 144 -37.43 -18.22 -5.97
C GLU A 144 -38.90 -18.20 -5.52
N GLU A 145 -39.55 -19.37 -5.41
CA GLU A 145 -40.92 -19.48 -4.90
C GLU A 145 -41.05 -18.96 -3.45
N SER A 146 -40.06 -19.25 -2.61
CA SER A 146 -40.04 -18.79 -1.22
C SER A 146 -39.91 -17.26 -1.15
N ILE A 147 -39.03 -16.67 -1.95
CA ILE A 147 -38.84 -15.22 -2.03
C ILE A 147 -40.12 -14.54 -2.51
N GLU A 148 -40.77 -15.09 -3.54
CA GLU A 148 -42.02 -14.52 -4.06
C GLU A 148 -43.15 -14.59 -3.01
N ALA A 149 -43.30 -15.74 -2.33
CA ALA A 149 -44.31 -15.93 -1.29
C ALA A 149 -44.12 -14.97 -0.12
N ILE A 150 -42.89 -14.84 0.39
CA ILE A 150 -42.56 -13.91 1.49
C ILE A 150 -42.78 -12.46 1.05
N SER A 151 -42.36 -12.10 -0.16
CA SER A 151 -42.53 -10.72 -0.68
C SER A 151 -44.00 -10.34 -0.82
N LYS A 152 -44.84 -11.27 -1.31
CA LYS A 152 -46.28 -11.06 -1.41
C LYS A 152 -46.93 -10.88 -0.04
N HIS A 153 -46.62 -11.77 0.91
CA HIS A 153 -47.20 -11.71 2.25
C HIS A 153 -46.74 -10.45 3.02
N GLY A 154 -45.47 -10.09 2.91
CA GLY A 154 -44.93 -8.87 3.50
C GLY A 154 -45.55 -7.61 2.93
N ALA A 155 -45.84 -7.59 1.62
CA ALA A 155 -46.54 -6.48 0.99
C ALA A 155 -47.98 -6.35 1.51
N GLU A 156 -48.71 -7.46 1.67
CA GLU A 156 -50.07 -7.47 2.23
C GLU A 156 -50.11 -6.87 3.66
N LEU A 157 -49.11 -7.18 4.49
CA LEU A 157 -48.96 -6.63 5.84
C LEU A 157 -48.65 -5.12 5.87
N LEU A 158 -47.96 -4.61 4.83
CA LEU A 158 -47.43 -3.24 4.77
C LEU A 158 -48.22 -2.33 3.80
N GLY A 159 -49.49 -2.65 3.55
CA GLY A 159 -50.41 -1.79 2.79
C GLY A 159 -50.58 -2.12 1.31
N GLY A 160 -50.09 -3.28 0.85
CA GLY A 160 -50.41 -3.89 -0.44
C GLY A 160 -49.86 -3.16 -1.67
N SER A 161 -48.99 -2.16 -1.51
CA SER A 161 -48.46 -1.40 -2.66
C SER A 161 -47.41 -2.21 -3.44
N GLN A 162 -47.41 -2.05 -4.77
CA GLN A 162 -46.41 -2.66 -5.65
C GLN A 162 -44.99 -2.24 -5.27
N SER A 163 -44.79 -0.98 -4.87
CA SER A 163 -43.49 -0.45 -4.45
C SER A 163 -42.94 -1.19 -3.23
N VAL A 164 -43.79 -1.50 -2.25
CA VAL A 164 -43.40 -2.25 -1.05
C VAL A 164 -43.05 -3.69 -1.40
N ARG A 165 -43.82 -4.34 -2.27
CA ARG A 165 -43.50 -5.69 -2.76
C ARG A 165 -42.14 -5.72 -3.46
N THR A 166 -41.89 -4.78 -4.37
CA THR A 166 -40.60 -4.67 -5.08
C THR A 166 -39.45 -4.44 -4.10
N PHE A 167 -39.64 -3.57 -3.10
CA PHE A 167 -38.63 -3.32 -2.08
C PHE A 167 -38.29 -4.58 -1.27
N ILE A 168 -39.30 -5.31 -0.77
CA ILE A 168 -39.09 -6.54 0.01
C ILE A 168 -38.39 -7.60 -0.85
N HIS A 169 -38.79 -7.75 -2.11
CA HIS A 169 -38.14 -8.67 -3.03
C HIS A 169 -36.66 -8.34 -3.22
N MET A 170 -36.34 -7.08 -3.57
CA MET A 170 -34.94 -6.65 -3.71
C MET A 170 -34.15 -6.80 -2.41
N PHE A 171 -34.78 -6.51 -1.27
CA PHE A 171 -34.14 -6.70 0.03
C PHE A 171 -33.79 -8.17 0.26
N LEU A 172 -34.74 -9.10 0.07
CA LEU A 172 -34.50 -10.52 0.29
C LEU A 172 -33.49 -11.13 -0.70
N GLU A 173 -33.37 -10.56 -1.90
CA GLU A 173 -32.34 -10.98 -2.87
C GLU A 173 -30.95 -10.43 -2.53
N VAL A 174 -30.83 -9.16 -2.16
CA VAL A 174 -29.54 -8.49 -1.98
C VAL A 174 -28.97 -8.68 -0.57
N PHE A 175 -29.83 -8.69 0.46
CA PHE A 175 -29.42 -8.71 1.86
C PHE A 175 -28.56 -9.94 2.23
N PRO A 176 -28.84 -11.16 1.76
CA PRO A 176 -27.97 -12.31 2.02
C PRO A 176 -26.53 -12.10 1.51
N SER A 177 -26.37 -11.47 0.34
CA SER A 177 -25.04 -11.16 -0.21
C SER A 177 -24.28 -10.17 0.67
N PHE A 178 -24.98 -9.16 1.21
CA PHE A 178 -24.39 -8.23 2.18
C PHE A 178 -23.98 -8.93 3.49
N MET A 179 -24.78 -9.89 3.97
CA MET A 179 -24.45 -10.70 5.15
C MET A 179 -23.23 -11.59 4.92
N CYS A 180 -23.01 -12.12 3.72
CA CYS A 180 -21.80 -12.89 3.39
C CYS A 180 -20.52 -12.04 3.46
N TYR A 181 -20.62 -10.72 3.24
CA TYR A 181 -19.49 -9.80 3.27
C TYR A 181 -19.23 -9.21 4.67
N LEU A 182 -20.19 -9.31 5.60
CA LEU A 182 -20.05 -8.75 6.94
C LEU A 182 -18.90 -9.36 7.76
N PRO A 183 -18.67 -10.70 7.78
CA PRO A 183 -17.52 -11.30 8.47
C PRO A 183 -16.17 -10.84 7.90
N VAL A 184 -16.16 -10.54 6.60
CA VAL A 184 -14.99 -10.06 5.85
C VAL A 184 -14.70 -8.58 6.15
N ALA A 185 -15.74 -7.80 6.43
CA ALA A 185 -15.60 -6.38 6.78
C ALA A 185 -14.90 -6.15 8.13
N LEU A 186 -15.08 -7.05 9.13
CA LEU A 186 -14.53 -6.85 10.48
C LEU A 186 -13.00 -6.83 10.53
N PRO A 187 -12.26 -7.81 9.97
CA PRO A 187 -10.80 -7.74 9.93
C PRO A 187 -10.30 -6.59 9.05
N THR A 188 -11.03 -6.24 7.99
CA THR A 188 -10.74 -5.08 7.14
C THR A 188 -10.79 -3.78 7.95
N LEU A 189 -11.78 -3.59 8.82
CA LEU A 189 -11.85 -2.44 9.74
C LEU A 189 -10.64 -2.38 10.69
N LEU A 190 -10.20 -3.53 11.22
CA LEU A 190 -8.99 -3.59 12.06
C LEU A 190 -7.73 -3.21 11.27
N SER A 191 -7.65 -3.68 10.03
CA SER A 191 -6.56 -3.37 9.10
C SER A 191 -6.50 -1.86 8.81
N PHE A 192 -7.65 -1.23 8.53
CA PHE A 192 -7.76 0.22 8.35
C PHE A 192 -7.41 1.01 9.61
N LYS A 193 -7.83 0.54 10.79
CA LYS A 193 -7.47 1.18 12.05
C LYS A 193 -5.95 1.19 12.24
N ARG A 194 -5.28 0.07 12.00
CA ARG A 194 -3.81 -0.02 12.06
C ARG A 194 -3.14 0.88 11.03
N LYS A 195 -3.69 0.99 9.82
CA LYS A 195 -3.25 1.94 8.79
C LYS A 195 -3.29 3.37 9.31
N ILE A 196 -4.44 3.80 9.84
CA ILE A 196 -4.62 5.17 10.33
C ILE A 196 -3.64 5.46 11.46
N GLN A 197 -3.56 4.56 12.46
CA GLN A 197 -2.67 4.73 13.61
C GLN A 197 -1.19 4.78 13.21
N GLY A 198 -0.74 3.88 12.32
CA GLY A 198 0.64 3.86 11.86
C GLY A 198 0.99 5.10 11.03
N HIS A 199 0.07 5.55 10.18
CA HIS A 199 0.29 6.73 9.34
C HIS A 199 0.27 8.04 10.14
N GLU A 200 -0.66 8.16 11.09
CA GLU A 200 -0.74 9.28 12.04
C GLU A 200 0.57 9.38 12.83
N LEU A 201 1.05 8.25 13.40
CA LEU A 201 2.32 8.20 14.11
C LEU A 201 3.51 8.65 13.25
N MET A 202 3.60 8.18 11.99
CA MET A 202 4.67 8.59 11.08
C MET A 202 4.67 10.11 10.87
N LEU A 203 3.50 10.70 10.57
CA LEU A 203 3.38 12.12 10.30
C LEU A 203 3.62 12.99 11.55
N GLU A 204 3.24 12.50 12.73
CA GLU A 204 3.53 13.13 14.02
C GLU A 204 5.02 13.08 14.37
N GLN A 205 5.67 11.93 14.15
CA GLN A 205 7.11 11.80 14.35
C GLN A 205 7.90 12.73 13.43
N MET A 206 7.47 12.90 12.18
CA MET A 206 8.08 13.87 11.28
C MET A 206 7.86 15.31 11.74
N ALA A 207 6.63 15.65 12.16
CA ALA A 207 6.29 17.01 12.58
C ALA A 207 6.99 17.45 13.87
N SER A 208 7.25 16.51 14.78
CA SER A 208 7.95 16.73 16.06
C SER A 208 9.39 16.23 16.05
N PHE A 209 9.95 15.98 14.86
CA PHE A 209 11.26 15.38 14.69
C PHE A 209 12.36 16.24 15.32
N ASP A 210 13.21 15.62 16.13
CA ASP A 210 14.44 16.22 16.64
C ASP A 210 15.54 15.17 16.70
N LEU A 211 16.60 15.39 15.94
CA LEU A 211 17.74 14.49 15.84
C LEU A 211 18.38 14.18 17.19
N LYS A 212 18.40 15.14 18.13
CA LYS A 212 19.02 14.95 19.45
C LYS A 212 18.33 13.86 20.27
N ASN A 213 17.05 13.60 20.01
CA ASN A 213 16.27 12.56 20.66
C ASN A 213 16.49 11.17 20.02
N ALA A 214 17.17 11.08 18.88
CA ALA A 214 17.48 9.81 18.24
C ALA A 214 18.51 9.01 19.06
N LYS A 215 18.30 7.71 19.14
CA LYS A 215 19.13 6.72 19.82
C LYS A 215 20.26 6.30 18.89
N CYS A 216 21.48 6.19 19.43
CA CYS A 216 22.60 5.63 18.71
C CYS A 216 22.81 4.17 19.15
N SER A 217 23.06 3.27 18.21
CA SER A 217 23.37 1.86 18.55
C SER A 217 24.66 1.73 19.35
N VAL A 218 25.61 2.64 19.10
CA VAL A 218 26.87 2.79 19.85
C VAL A 218 26.98 4.26 20.23
N GLU A 219 26.65 4.60 21.47
CA GLU A 219 26.61 6.01 21.91
C GLU A 219 27.96 6.73 21.78
N ALA A 220 29.09 6.01 21.75
CA ALA A 220 30.40 6.59 21.46
C ALA A 220 30.50 7.19 20.04
N ASP A 221 29.69 6.71 19.10
CA ASP A 221 29.68 7.19 17.71
C ASP A 221 28.78 8.41 17.53
N ARG A 222 27.94 8.76 18.51
CA ARG A 222 26.98 9.88 18.40
C ARG A 222 27.63 11.19 17.95
N PRO A 223 28.73 11.67 18.56
CA PRO A 223 29.33 12.94 18.15
C PRO A 223 29.76 12.93 16.68
N LEU A 224 30.27 11.79 16.21
CA LEU A 224 30.69 11.62 14.82
C LEU A 224 29.50 11.62 13.87
N VAL A 225 28.40 10.94 14.22
CA VAL A 225 27.20 10.89 13.37
C VAL A 225 26.49 12.24 13.33
N GLU A 226 26.37 12.94 14.47
CA GLU A 226 25.80 14.29 14.54
C GLU A 226 26.68 15.31 13.80
N GLU A 227 28.01 15.21 13.90
CA GLU A 227 28.94 16.03 13.11
C GLU A 227 28.74 15.83 11.60
N GLN A 228 28.56 14.58 11.14
CA GLN A 228 28.26 14.31 9.74
C GLN A 228 26.95 14.97 9.28
N VAL A 229 25.88 14.84 10.06
CA VAL A 229 24.60 15.49 9.73
C VAL A 229 24.74 17.00 9.69
N ALA A 230 25.41 17.60 10.68
CA ALA A 230 25.65 19.04 10.71
C ALA A 230 26.43 19.51 9.48
N LEU A 231 27.52 18.81 9.11
CA LEU A 231 28.31 19.13 7.92
C LEU A 231 27.47 19.13 6.63
N HIS A 232 26.48 18.23 6.52
CA HIS A 232 25.60 18.17 5.36
C HIS A 232 24.66 19.38 5.23
N PHE A 233 24.29 20.02 6.35
CA PHE A 233 23.31 21.11 6.40
C PHE A 233 23.92 22.50 6.67
N GLN A 234 25.26 22.62 6.63
CA GLN A 234 25.94 23.90 6.64
C GLN A 234 25.65 24.74 5.37
N PRO A 235 25.55 26.08 5.47
CA PRO A 235 25.05 26.94 4.39
C PRO A 235 26.01 27.14 3.21
N GLU A 236 27.32 26.95 3.39
CA GLU A 236 28.31 27.53 2.48
C GLU A 236 29.35 26.56 1.92
N ILE A 237 29.14 25.25 1.99
CA ILE A 237 30.15 24.32 1.46
C ILE A 237 29.54 23.18 0.64
N ASP A 238 29.73 23.25 -0.68
CA ASP A 238 29.68 22.10 -1.58
C ASP A 238 30.90 21.21 -1.29
N HIS A 239 30.85 20.46 -0.19
CA HIS A 239 31.85 19.42 0.07
C HIS A 239 31.54 18.17 -0.78
N GLU A 240 32.59 17.53 -1.31
CA GLU A 240 32.50 16.13 -1.72
C GLU A 240 32.07 15.27 -0.51
N VAL A 241 31.39 14.15 -0.76
CA VAL A 241 30.81 13.30 0.29
C VAL A 241 31.86 12.94 1.36
N ILE A 242 31.64 13.40 2.59
CA ILE A 242 32.62 13.25 3.68
C ILE A 242 32.54 11.83 4.26
N VAL A 243 33.64 11.09 4.16
CA VAL A 243 33.82 9.76 4.75
C VAL A 243 34.10 9.91 6.25
N ALA A 244 33.46 9.09 7.10
CA ALA A 244 33.73 9.10 8.54
C ALA A 244 35.23 8.82 8.80
N GLY A 245 35.92 9.72 9.50
CA GLY A 245 37.33 9.57 9.86
C GLY A 245 38.36 10.29 8.97
N ALA A 246 37.93 11.10 7.99
CA ALA A 246 38.83 12.01 7.28
C ALA A 246 39.15 13.23 8.16
N ALA A 247 40.24 13.17 8.92
CA ALA A 247 40.68 14.24 9.81
C ALA A 247 41.02 15.53 9.03
N GLY A 248 40.17 16.54 9.17
CA GLY A 248 40.43 17.92 8.77
C GLY A 248 40.00 18.85 9.89
N ALA A 249 40.95 19.27 10.73
CA ALA A 249 40.69 20.15 11.86
C ALA A 249 40.29 21.57 11.39
N ALA A 250 39.08 22.01 11.72
CA ALA A 250 38.65 23.40 11.60
C ALA A 250 38.69 24.10 12.97
N ALA A 251 38.98 25.41 12.95
CA ALA A 251 39.30 26.24 14.10
C ALA A 251 38.12 26.49 15.06
N PRO A 252 38.37 26.69 16.38
CA PRO A 252 37.32 26.79 17.37
C PRO A 252 36.92 28.25 17.65
N VAL A 253 35.62 28.46 17.92
CA VAL A 253 34.95 29.56 18.69
C VAL A 253 33.70 30.15 18.00
N GLU A 254 33.51 30.02 16.68
CA GLU A 254 32.21 30.29 15.98
C GLU A 254 31.50 28.98 15.52
N ALA A 255 32.06 27.83 15.89
CA ALA A 255 31.68 26.51 15.38
C ALA A 255 30.50 25.84 16.10
N GLU A 256 30.21 26.20 17.36
CA GLU A 256 29.12 25.56 18.13
C GLU A 256 27.74 26.09 17.73
N ASP A 257 27.56 27.42 17.64
CA ASP A 257 26.31 28.02 17.17
C ASP A 257 25.99 27.57 15.73
N SER A 258 27.01 27.50 14.86
CA SER A 258 26.83 27.01 13.49
C SER A 258 26.55 25.50 13.39
N HIS A 259 27.03 24.70 14.35
CA HIS A 259 26.71 23.27 14.44
C HIS A 259 25.27 23.05 14.87
N GLU A 260 24.81 23.72 15.92
CA GLU A 260 23.44 23.61 16.41
C GLU A 260 22.44 24.14 15.36
N GLU A 261 22.74 25.26 14.71
CA GLU A 261 21.96 25.76 13.57
C GLU A 261 21.89 24.77 12.41
N ALA A 262 22.98 24.06 12.11
CA ALA A 262 23.00 23.07 11.03
C ALA A 262 22.12 21.86 11.36
N LEU A 263 22.17 21.37 12.60
CA LEU A 263 21.25 20.32 13.06
C LEU A 263 19.80 20.79 13.04
N GLU A 264 19.55 22.04 13.43
CA GLU A 264 18.20 22.63 13.37
C GLU A 264 17.68 22.73 11.93
N ARG A 265 18.54 23.01 10.94
CA ARG A 265 18.16 22.96 9.52
C ARG A 265 17.79 21.57 9.06
N PHE A 266 18.48 20.53 9.52
CA PHE A 266 18.09 19.15 9.23
C PHE A 266 16.73 18.83 9.87
N ASN A 267 16.51 19.23 11.13
CA ASN A 267 15.22 19.08 11.80
C ASN A 267 14.10 19.76 10.99
N ASN A 268 14.31 21.02 10.58
CA ASN A 268 13.37 21.78 9.75
C ASN A 268 13.13 21.12 8.37
N TYR A 269 14.15 20.50 7.77
CA TYR A 269 14.01 19.74 6.53
C TYR A 269 13.08 18.54 6.70
N VAL A 270 13.25 17.75 7.79
CA VAL A 270 12.40 16.59 8.08
C VAL A 270 10.97 17.02 8.40
N GLN A 271 10.81 18.06 9.23
CA GLN A 271 9.51 18.58 9.66
C GLN A 271 8.71 19.23 8.53
N GLY A 272 9.38 19.86 7.57
CA GLY A 272 8.75 20.61 6.48
C GLY A 272 8.84 19.89 5.13
N PRO A 273 9.88 20.16 4.30
CA PRO A 273 10.01 19.62 2.95
C PRO A 273 9.81 18.10 2.84
N LEU A 274 10.46 17.32 3.71
CA LEU A 274 10.38 15.86 3.62
C LEU A 274 8.98 15.36 4.01
N ARG A 275 8.40 15.92 5.08
CA ARG A 275 7.02 15.63 5.50
C ARG A 275 6.01 15.96 4.41
N ALA A 276 6.19 17.07 3.70
CA ALA A 276 5.36 17.43 2.57
C ALA A 276 5.49 16.42 1.41
N ALA A 277 6.71 16.00 1.07
CA ALA A 277 6.92 14.96 0.05
C ALA A 277 6.30 13.60 0.44
N CYS A 278 6.35 13.23 1.73
CA CYS A 278 5.65 12.04 2.24
C CYS A 278 4.13 12.15 2.12
N LEU A 279 3.57 13.33 2.42
CA LEU A 279 2.14 13.61 2.25
C LEU A 279 1.72 13.54 0.77
N ASP A 280 2.52 14.09 -0.14
CA ASP A 280 2.22 14.08 -1.58
C ASP A 280 2.28 12.66 -2.18
N SER A 281 3.16 11.79 -1.67
CA SER A 281 3.37 10.44 -2.20
C SER A 281 2.42 9.39 -1.62
N ILE A 282 2.19 9.41 -0.31
CA ILE A 282 1.39 8.39 0.40
C ILE A 282 -0.03 8.89 0.72
N GLY A 283 -0.24 10.21 0.74
CA GLY A 283 -1.48 10.87 1.15
C GLY A 283 -1.53 11.18 2.65
N ASP A 284 -2.58 11.89 3.07
CA ASP A 284 -2.89 12.10 4.49
C ASP A 284 -3.37 10.79 5.17
N GLN A 285 -3.45 10.78 6.50
CA GLN A 285 -3.95 9.67 7.31
C GLN A 285 -5.33 9.15 6.87
N LYS A 286 -6.17 10.03 6.30
CA LYS A 286 -7.52 9.70 5.82
C LYS A 286 -7.56 9.32 4.34
N GLU A 287 -6.47 9.53 3.63
CA GLU A 287 -6.40 9.29 2.20
C GLU A 287 -5.76 7.94 1.91
N VAL A 288 -6.28 7.27 0.89
CA VAL A 288 -5.69 6.06 0.33
C VAL A 288 -5.69 6.26 -1.18
N PRO A 289 -4.53 6.17 -1.85
CA PRO A 289 -4.46 6.29 -3.30
C PRO A 289 -5.43 5.34 -4.00
N LEU A 290 -6.15 5.86 -4.99
CA LEU A 290 -7.20 5.10 -5.70
C LEU A 290 -6.70 3.77 -6.29
N HIS A 291 -5.46 3.74 -6.79
CA HIS A 291 -4.86 2.53 -7.34
C HIS A 291 -4.67 1.43 -6.26
N LEU A 292 -4.32 1.81 -5.03
CA LEU A 292 -4.22 0.86 -3.91
C LEU A 292 -5.59 0.31 -3.53
N CYS A 293 -6.64 1.14 -3.59
CA CYS A 293 -8.02 0.69 -3.38
C CYS A 293 -8.42 -0.37 -4.41
N TYR A 294 -8.14 -0.15 -5.71
CA TYR A 294 -8.42 -1.13 -6.76
C TYR A 294 -7.65 -2.44 -6.55
N ILE A 295 -6.38 -2.38 -6.14
CA ILE A 295 -5.59 -3.58 -5.84
C ILE A 295 -6.17 -4.32 -4.63
N CYS A 296 -6.56 -3.62 -3.57
CA CYS A 296 -7.10 -4.23 -2.36
C CYS A 296 -8.47 -4.89 -2.55
N PHE A 297 -9.28 -4.35 -3.46
CA PHE A 297 -10.62 -4.87 -3.81
C PHE A 297 -10.64 -5.48 -5.21
N LEU A 298 -9.50 -6.04 -5.64
CA LEU A 298 -9.34 -6.63 -6.97
C LEU A 298 -10.36 -7.76 -7.21
N PRO A 299 -10.54 -8.74 -6.28
CA PRO A 299 -11.58 -9.76 -6.41
C PRO A 299 -12.99 -9.19 -6.64
N MET A 300 -13.43 -8.23 -5.82
CA MET A 300 -14.77 -7.64 -5.93
C MET A 300 -14.91 -6.77 -7.19
N SER A 301 -13.85 -6.07 -7.60
CA SER A 301 -13.85 -5.27 -8.85
C SER A 301 -14.09 -6.17 -10.07
N PHE A 302 -13.36 -7.28 -10.18
CA PHE A 302 -13.59 -8.26 -11.25
C PHE A 302 -14.94 -8.96 -11.10
N TYR A 303 -15.34 -9.32 -9.88
CA TYR A 303 -16.65 -9.92 -9.64
C TYR A 303 -17.80 -9.00 -10.09
N ALA A 304 -17.73 -7.71 -9.78
CA ALA A 304 -18.73 -6.72 -10.19
C ALA A 304 -18.75 -6.53 -11.72
N ALA A 305 -17.58 -6.40 -12.35
CA ALA A 305 -17.47 -6.28 -13.81
C ALA A 305 -18.10 -7.48 -14.54
N VAL A 306 -17.97 -8.67 -13.95
CA VAL A 306 -18.39 -9.93 -14.57
C VAL A 306 -19.83 -10.33 -14.24
N ASN A 307 -20.35 -10.02 -13.04
CA ASN A 307 -21.68 -10.46 -12.62
C ASN A 307 -22.73 -9.35 -12.59
N VAL A 308 -22.36 -8.08 -12.46
CA VAL A 308 -23.33 -6.97 -12.36
C VAL A 308 -23.55 -6.32 -13.72
N THR A 309 -22.47 -6.00 -14.43
CA THR A 309 -22.52 -5.29 -15.71
C THR A 309 -23.28 -6.04 -16.81
N PRO A 310 -23.10 -7.37 -16.99
CA PRO A 310 -23.72 -8.09 -18.11
C PRO A 310 -25.20 -8.42 -17.96
N PHE A 311 -25.78 -8.16 -16.79
CA PHE A 311 -27.20 -8.38 -16.50
C PHE A 311 -27.91 -7.06 -16.17
N ALA A 312 -27.24 -5.93 -16.37
CA ALA A 312 -27.76 -4.60 -16.03
C ALA A 312 -29.09 -4.26 -16.75
N TYR A 313 -29.37 -4.89 -17.90
CA TYR A 313 -30.55 -4.60 -18.72
C TYR A 313 -31.49 -5.80 -18.92
N GLY A 314 -31.34 -6.89 -18.17
CA GLY A 314 -32.17 -8.09 -18.31
C GLY A 314 -31.32 -9.35 -18.44
N ASP A 315 -31.55 -10.16 -19.48
CA ASP A 315 -30.67 -11.30 -19.76
C ASP A 315 -29.36 -10.85 -20.42
N CYS A 316 -28.40 -11.77 -20.47
CA CYS A 316 -27.11 -11.49 -21.10
C CYS A 316 -27.27 -11.05 -22.57
N THR A 317 -28.27 -11.57 -23.27
CA THR A 317 -28.54 -11.30 -24.68
C THR A 317 -28.99 -9.86 -24.94
N MET A 318 -29.93 -9.38 -24.14
CA MET A 318 -30.37 -7.99 -24.15
C MET A 318 -29.24 -7.05 -23.77
N SER A 319 -28.43 -7.41 -22.78
CA SER A 319 -27.40 -6.52 -22.25
C SER A 319 -26.27 -6.28 -23.26
N TYR A 320 -25.74 -7.33 -23.91
CA TYR A 320 -24.65 -7.15 -24.89
C TYR A 320 -25.12 -6.38 -26.13
N SER A 321 -26.34 -6.64 -26.61
CA SER A 321 -26.90 -5.97 -27.79
C SER A 321 -27.22 -4.50 -27.53
N THR A 322 -27.75 -4.19 -26.33
CA THR A 322 -28.02 -2.80 -25.91
C THR A 322 -26.73 -2.00 -25.73
N MET A 323 -25.66 -2.64 -25.23
CA MET A 323 -24.36 -2.02 -25.08
C MET A 323 -23.54 -1.96 -26.39
N GLY A 324 -24.07 -2.46 -27.51
CA GLY A 324 -23.42 -2.38 -28.83
C GLY A 324 -22.31 -3.40 -29.07
N PHE A 325 -22.27 -4.50 -28.31
CA PHE A 325 -21.33 -5.60 -28.53
C PHE A 325 -21.92 -6.65 -29.46
N ASP A 326 -21.08 -7.37 -30.20
CA ASP A 326 -21.52 -8.41 -31.14
C ASP A 326 -21.81 -9.77 -30.48
N SER A 327 -21.22 -9.99 -29.31
CA SER A 327 -21.37 -11.25 -28.56
C SER A 327 -21.14 -11.08 -27.06
N PRO A 328 -21.63 -12.01 -26.23
CA PRO A 328 -21.31 -12.06 -24.81
C PRO A 328 -19.80 -12.08 -24.53
N ASN A 329 -19.03 -12.82 -25.32
CA ASN A 329 -17.57 -12.89 -25.13
C ASN A 329 -16.89 -11.54 -25.40
N HIS A 330 -17.36 -10.80 -26.41
CA HIS A 330 -16.83 -9.48 -26.75
C HIS A 330 -17.08 -8.48 -25.60
N LEU A 331 -18.29 -8.49 -25.02
CA LEU A 331 -18.62 -7.72 -23.82
C LEU A 331 -17.69 -8.08 -22.63
N MET A 332 -17.56 -9.36 -22.30
CA MET A 332 -16.79 -9.80 -21.13
C MET A 332 -15.30 -9.49 -21.24
N VAL A 333 -14.69 -9.70 -22.40
CA VAL A 333 -13.27 -9.39 -22.62
C VAL A 333 -13.06 -7.89 -22.45
N THR A 334 -13.93 -7.06 -23.03
CA THR A 334 -13.80 -5.59 -22.95
C THR A 334 -13.89 -5.06 -21.52
N PHE A 335 -14.70 -5.68 -20.66
CA PHE A 335 -14.83 -5.28 -19.25
C PHE A 335 -13.75 -5.88 -18.33
N ALA A 336 -13.04 -6.91 -18.79
CA ALA A 336 -11.96 -7.55 -18.04
C ALA A 336 -10.55 -7.04 -18.41
N THR A 337 -10.41 -6.36 -19.55
CA THR A 337 -9.17 -5.72 -20.03
C THR A 337 -9.10 -4.24 -19.66
#